data_AF-A0A4R9WPF5-F1
#
_entry.id   AF-A0A4R9WPF5-F1
#
_cell.length_a   1.000
_cell.length_b   1.000
_cell.length_c   1.000
_cell.angle_alpha   90.00
_cell.angle_beta   90.00
_cell.angle_gamma   90.00
#
_symmetry.space_group_name_H-M   'P 1'
#
loop_
_entity.id
_entity.type
_entity.pdbx_description
1 polymer ?
#
loop_
_entity_poly.entity_id
_entity_poly.type
_entity_poly.pdbx_seq_one_letter_code
_entity_poly.pdbx_strand_id
1 'polypeptide(L)'
;MLLQIRARYDSDLPHFTDCILAAFADIDAVFWKEQYLGFYWKCVTTVPGYIQGVVIANAEAESHGSEGLHDLWTKVRGQREVEDGIQSHFYDESRHARLFLHLTRLSFPDYLSEPGQTLIRSSLFDAPKASLEKAGLEASIDYIVDNMVQMNIGEIRTRSHMFMIGPVLTAFSPQAHRETVDGILSGLVYDEVTHIGYTANIMEEWCRNGHKKLIAGLYKRRLKDFNKFTVDQTRASLETYGRGEFPDIFEI
;
A
#
# COMPACT_ATOMS: atom_id res chain seq x y z
N MET A 1 -10.71 10.70 -1.33
CA MET A 1 -9.55 10.46 -0.44
C MET A 1 -9.24 11.66 0.45
N LEU A 2 -8.75 12.80 -0.07
CA LEU A 2 -8.40 13.98 0.76
C LEU A 2 -9.57 14.47 1.65
N LEU A 3 -10.80 14.52 1.14
CA LEU A 3 -11.98 14.87 1.94
C LEU A 3 -12.21 13.93 3.13
N GLN A 4 -11.95 12.63 2.97
CA GLN A 4 -12.09 11.66 4.06
C GLN A 4 -10.99 11.82 5.10
N ILE A 5 -9.77 12.16 4.67
CA ILE A 5 -8.66 12.46 5.58
C ILE A 5 -8.98 13.71 6.39
N ARG A 6 -9.42 14.80 5.74
CA ARG A 6 -9.80 16.05 6.40
C ARG A 6 -10.93 15.83 7.41
N ALA A 7 -11.97 15.09 7.02
CA ALA A 7 -13.09 14.78 7.91
C ALA A 7 -12.68 13.91 9.10
N ARG A 8 -11.71 12.99 8.91
CA ARG A 8 -11.25 12.07 9.95
C ARG A 8 -10.32 12.73 10.97
N TYR A 9 -9.43 13.60 10.51
CA TYR A 9 -8.39 14.22 11.32
C TYR A 9 -8.69 15.66 11.73
N ASP A 10 -9.82 16.23 11.26
CA ASP A 10 -10.21 17.62 11.49
C ASP A 10 -9.06 18.61 11.17
N SER A 11 -8.43 18.41 10.01
CA SER A 11 -7.21 19.11 9.60
C SER A 11 -7.26 19.47 8.11
N ASP A 12 -7.00 20.73 7.78
CA ASP A 12 -7.12 21.24 6.41
C ASP A 12 -5.94 20.84 5.49
N LEU A 13 -4.79 20.51 6.09
CA LEU A 13 -3.58 20.02 5.42
C LEU A 13 -3.16 20.81 4.16
N PRO A 14 -3.15 22.16 4.15
CA PRO A 14 -2.93 22.94 2.94
C PRO A 14 -1.54 22.72 2.33
N HIS A 15 -0.47 22.67 3.12
CA HIS A 15 0.88 22.53 2.58
C HIS A 15 1.17 21.13 2.08
N PHE A 16 0.70 20.11 2.80
CA PHE A 16 0.71 18.74 2.33
C PHE A 16 -0.08 18.59 1.02
N THR A 17 -1.31 19.16 0.99
CA THR A 17 -2.19 19.13 -0.19
C THR A 17 -1.51 19.76 -1.41
N ASP A 18 -0.82 20.90 -1.23
CA ASP A 18 -0.05 21.53 -2.31
C ASP A 18 1.04 20.59 -2.86
N CYS A 19 1.78 19.91 -1.98
CA CYS A 19 2.88 19.03 -2.38
C CYS A 19 2.37 17.84 -3.21
N ILE A 20 1.31 17.19 -2.74
CA ILE A 20 0.75 16.01 -3.42
C ILE A 20 0.07 16.40 -4.73
N LEU A 21 -0.72 17.47 -4.75
CA LEU A 21 -1.38 17.92 -5.99
C LEU A 21 -0.34 18.35 -7.05
N ALA A 22 0.72 19.04 -6.65
CA ALA A 22 1.79 19.42 -7.57
C ALA A 22 2.55 18.22 -8.14
N ALA A 23 2.62 17.10 -7.41
CA ALA A 23 3.25 15.89 -7.91
C ALA A 23 2.35 15.12 -8.89
N PHE A 24 1.07 14.94 -8.56
CA PHE A 24 0.11 14.26 -9.44
C PHE A 24 -0.34 15.09 -10.64
N ALA A 25 -0.13 16.42 -10.62
CA ALA A 25 -0.30 17.26 -11.81
C ALA A 25 0.84 17.07 -12.83
N ASP A 26 2.04 16.73 -12.35
CA ASP A 26 3.23 16.58 -13.19
C ASP A 26 3.48 15.13 -13.62
N ILE A 27 3.10 14.16 -12.78
CA ILE A 27 3.39 12.73 -12.96
C ILE A 27 2.09 11.97 -13.03
N ASP A 28 1.83 11.37 -14.19
CA ASP A 28 0.67 10.50 -14.37
C ASP A 28 0.92 9.15 -13.69
N ALA A 29 0.12 8.82 -12.69
CA ALA A 29 0.31 7.61 -11.91
C ALA A 29 -0.17 6.38 -12.71
N VAL A 30 0.72 5.40 -12.91
CA VAL A 30 0.42 4.22 -13.74
C VAL A 30 -0.83 3.47 -13.26
N PHE A 31 -1.02 3.37 -11.94
CA PHE A 31 -2.16 2.70 -11.32
C PHE A 31 -3.50 3.44 -11.47
N TRP A 32 -3.52 4.64 -12.06
CA TRP A 32 -4.73 5.37 -12.44
C TRP A 32 -5.02 5.37 -13.94
N LYS A 33 -4.11 4.83 -14.76
CA LYS A 33 -4.31 4.74 -16.20
C LYS A 33 -5.43 3.77 -16.53
N GLU A 34 -6.31 4.16 -17.46
CA GLU A 34 -7.40 3.32 -17.95
C GLU A 34 -6.87 1.99 -18.53
N GLN A 35 -5.74 2.02 -19.24
CA GLN A 35 -5.13 0.80 -19.77
C GLN A 35 -4.64 -0.15 -18.68
N TYR A 36 -4.13 0.37 -17.55
CA TYR A 36 -3.74 -0.47 -16.41
C TYR A 36 -4.96 -1.20 -15.83
N LEU A 37 -6.07 -0.47 -15.67
CA LEU A 37 -7.33 -1.05 -15.23
C LEU A 37 -7.90 -2.06 -16.25
N GLY A 38 -7.82 -1.75 -17.54
CA GLY A 38 -8.23 -2.64 -18.63
C GLY A 38 -7.41 -3.94 -18.65
N PHE A 39 -6.09 -3.84 -18.48
CA PHE A 39 -5.20 -4.99 -18.37
C PHE A 39 -5.57 -5.86 -17.16
N TYR A 40 -5.76 -5.23 -16.00
CA TYR A 40 -6.20 -5.93 -14.79
C TYR A 40 -7.50 -6.72 -15.03
N TRP A 41 -8.54 -6.08 -15.58
CA TRP A 41 -9.82 -6.74 -15.82
C TRP A 41 -9.73 -7.85 -16.85
N LYS A 42 -8.95 -7.67 -17.92
CA LYS A 42 -8.66 -8.74 -18.88
C LYS A 42 -8.04 -9.94 -18.17
N CYS A 43 -7.01 -9.73 -17.36
CA CYS A 43 -6.34 -10.83 -16.67
C CYS A 43 -7.26 -11.52 -15.66
N VAL A 44 -7.98 -10.77 -14.83
CA VAL A 44 -8.94 -11.33 -13.86
C VAL A 44 -10.00 -12.21 -14.54
N THR A 45 -10.44 -11.85 -15.74
CA THR A 45 -11.52 -12.56 -16.45
C THR A 45 -11.03 -13.68 -17.36
N THR A 46 -9.77 -13.66 -17.81
CA THR A 46 -9.27 -14.57 -18.85
C THR A 46 -8.08 -15.44 -18.44
N VAL A 47 -7.38 -15.11 -17.35
CA VAL A 47 -6.17 -15.81 -16.91
C VAL A 47 -6.46 -16.59 -15.61
N PRO A 48 -6.55 -17.94 -15.66
CA PRO A 48 -6.75 -18.74 -14.47
C PRO A 48 -5.68 -18.50 -13.40
N GLY A 49 -6.08 -18.36 -12.15
CA GLY A 49 -5.17 -18.14 -11.02
C GLY A 49 -4.65 -16.71 -10.86
N TYR A 50 -4.94 -15.80 -11.80
CA TYR A 50 -4.39 -14.44 -11.77
C TYR A 50 -4.83 -13.68 -10.52
N ILE A 51 -6.13 -13.62 -10.23
CA ILE A 51 -6.64 -12.87 -9.07
C ILE A 51 -6.12 -13.47 -7.76
N GLN A 52 -6.04 -14.80 -7.65
CA GLN A 52 -5.52 -15.44 -6.45
C GLN A 52 -4.04 -15.12 -6.24
N GLY A 53 -3.25 -15.13 -7.33
CA GLY A 53 -1.85 -14.70 -7.31
C GLY A 53 -1.70 -13.24 -6.88
N VAL A 54 -2.56 -12.34 -7.39
CA VAL A 54 -2.58 -10.92 -6.98
C VAL A 54 -2.84 -10.79 -5.48
N VAL A 55 -3.82 -11.51 -4.92
CA VAL A 55 -4.19 -11.40 -3.50
C VAL A 55 -3.07 -11.94 -2.60
N ILE A 56 -2.44 -13.06 -2.97
CA ILE A 56 -1.28 -13.59 -2.26
C ILE A 56 -0.09 -12.62 -2.34
N ALA A 57 0.15 -12.01 -3.50
CA ALA A 57 1.21 -11.00 -3.65
C ALA A 57 0.97 -9.76 -2.78
N ASN A 58 -0.29 -9.37 -2.52
CA ASN A 58 -0.58 -8.32 -1.54
C ASN A 58 -0.24 -8.77 -0.12
N ALA A 59 -0.50 -10.02 0.27
CA ALA A 59 -0.07 -10.54 1.56
C ALA A 59 1.44 -10.44 1.77
N GLU A 60 2.23 -10.77 0.74
CA GLU A 60 3.69 -10.63 0.75
C GLU A 60 4.14 -9.17 0.79
N ALA A 61 3.47 -8.30 0.04
CA ALA A 61 3.77 -6.86 0.01
C ALA A 61 3.55 -6.20 1.38
N GLU A 62 2.42 -6.45 2.05
CA GLU A 62 2.17 -5.88 3.38
C GLU A 62 3.14 -6.45 4.42
N SER A 63 3.50 -7.73 4.30
CA SER A 63 4.52 -8.32 5.17
C SER A 63 5.87 -7.63 5.00
N HIS A 64 6.29 -7.37 3.77
CA HIS A 64 7.55 -6.68 3.48
C HIS A 64 7.49 -5.20 3.92
N GLY A 65 6.36 -4.53 3.71
CA GLY A 65 6.11 -3.18 4.21
C GLY A 65 6.22 -3.11 5.74
N SER A 66 5.57 -4.03 6.43
CA SER A 66 5.63 -4.17 7.90
C SER A 66 7.07 -4.33 8.41
N GLU A 67 7.86 -5.20 7.78
CA GLU A 67 9.28 -5.39 8.15
C GLU A 67 10.10 -4.11 7.92
N GLY A 68 9.89 -3.42 6.79
CA GLY A 68 10.56 -2.15 6.50
C GLY A 68 10.18 -1.03 7.48
N LEU A 69 8.90 -0.96 7.88
CA LEU A 69 8.42 -0.02 8.89
C LEU A 69 9.01 -0.32 10.27
N HIS A 70 9.12 -1.61 10.63
CA HIS A 70 9.80 -2.02 11.85
C HIS A 70 11.26 -1.58 11.85
N ASP A 71 12.01 -1.85 10.78
CA ASP A 71 13.40 -1.40 10.63
C ASP A 71 13.53 0.12 10.76
N LEU A 72 12.66 0.89 10.10
CA LEU A 72 12.62 2.34 10.25
C LEU A 72 12.34 2.76 11.69
N TRP A 73 11.32 2.17 12.33
CA TRP A 73 10.95 2.47 13.71
C TRP A 73 12.11 2.27 14.68
N THR A 74 12.95 1.24 14.48
CA THR A 74 14.13 1.02 15.34
C THR A 74 15.16 2.16 15.25
N LYS A 75 15.15 2.95 14.17
CA LYS A 75 16.12 4.01 13.87
C LYS A 75 15.60 5.43 14.16
N VAL A 76 14.29 5.61 14.28
CA VAL A 76 13.68 6.91 14.65
C VAL A 76 13.79 7.14 16.15
N ARG A 77 14.26 8.34 16.53
CA ARG A 77 14.39 8.79 17.93
C ARG A 77 13.96 10.24 18.07
N GLY A 78 13.46 10.59 19.25
CA GLY A 78 13.18 11.98 19.63
C GLY A 78 11.99 12.62 18.92
N GLN A 79 11.22 11.85 18.15
CA GLN A 79 10.06 12.30 17.39
C GLN A 79 8.86 11.41 17.73
N ARG A 80 8.32 11.59 18.93
CA ARG A 80 7.33 10.68 19.51
C ARG A 80 6.13 10.40 18.59
N GLU A 81 5.57 11.42 17.95
CA GLU A 81 4.44 11.24 17.02
C GLU A 81 4.80 10.37 15.81
N VAL A 82 6.03 10.50 15.32
CA VAL A 82 6.57 9.68 14.22
C VAL A 82 6.80 8.24 14.69
N GLU A 83 7.39 8.08 15.87
CA GLU A 83 7.65 6.77 16.46
C GLU A 83 6.34 6.01 16.73
N ASP A 84 5.36 6.65 17.39
CA ASP A 84 4.06 6.05 17.71
C ASP A 84 3.29 5.71 16.42
N GLY A 85 3.32 6.60 15.42
CA GLY A 85 2.68 6.40 14.13
C GLY A 85 3.25 5.20 13.35
N ILE A 86 4.58 5.15 13.18
CA ILE A 86 5.24 4.02 12.49
C ILE A 86 5.04 2.73 13.28
N GLN A 87 5.05 2.78 14.61
CA GLN A 87 4.84 1.60 15.45
C GLN A 87 3.47 0.96 15.19
N SER A 88 2.41 1.75 15.30
CA SER A 88 1.05 1.27 15.02
C SER A 88 0.96 0.71 13.60
N HIS A 89 1.54 1.43 12.64
CA HIS A 89 1.47 1.09 11.24
C HIS A 89 2.15 -0.26 10.94
N PHE A 90 3.34 -0.56 11.47
CA PHE A 90 3.94 -1.87 11.21
C PHE A 90 3.15 -3.03 11.82
N TYR A 91 2.45 -2.82 12.95
CA TYR A 91 1.54 -3.83 13.50
C TYR A 91 0.31 -4.03 12.61
N ASP A 92 -0.23 -2.96 12.05
CA ASP A 92 -1.35 -3.01 11.11
C ASP A 92 -0.96 -3.76 9.84
N GLU A 93 0.19 -3.45 9.23
CA GLU A 93 0.63 -4.14 8.01
C GLU A 93 0.92 -5.64 8.23
N SER A 94 1.45 -6.01 9.39
CA SER A 94 1.61 -7.42 9.75
C SER A 94 0.24 -8.14 9.83
N ARG A 95 -0.80 -7.44 10.32
CA ARG A 95 -2.19 -7.92 10.34
C ARG A 95 -2.77 -7.98 8.92
N HIS A 96 -2.58 -6.95 8.10
CA HIS A 96 -3.06 -6.89 6.72
C HIS A 96 -2.53 -8.05 5.89
N ALA A 97 -1.24 -8.37 6.02
CA ALA A 97 -0.62 -9.53 5.38
C ALA A 97 -1.39 -10.83 5.65
N ARG A 98 -1.82 -11.04 6.90
CA ARG A 98 -2.61 -12.22 7.29
C ARG A 98 -4.05 -12.15 6.81
N LEU A 99 -4.63 -10.95 6.76
CA LEU A 99 -5.97 -10.73 6.22
C LEU A 99 -6.04 -11.03 4.73
N PHE A 100 -5.05 -10.65 3.92
CA PHE A 100 -5.01 -11.01 2.50
C PHE A 100 -4.94 -12.53 2.27
N LEU A 101 -4.13 -13.24 3.08
CA LEU A 101 -4.12 -14.69 3.02
C LEU A 101 -5.47 -15.29 3.43
N HIS A 102 -6.13 -14.71 4.43
CA HIS A 102 -7.48 -15.12 4.85
C HIS A 102 -8.54 -14.85 3.78
N LEU A 103 -8.48 -13.70 3.12
CA LEU A 103 -9.35 -13.32 2.01
C LEU A 103 -9.22 -14.29 0.83
N THR A 104 -8.00 -14.76 0.56
CA THR A 104 -7.76 -15.80 -0.45
C THR A 104 -8.54 -17.07 -0.14
N ARG A 105 -8.51 -17.53 1.11
CA ARG A 105 -9.25 -18.74 1.55
C ARG A 105 -10.77 -18.53 1.51
N LEU A 106 -11.25 -17.37 1.93
CA LEU A 106 -12.69 -17.07 1.93
C LEU A 106 -13.24 -16.95 0.51
N SER A 107 -12.49 -16.34 -0.40
CA SER A 107 -12.93 -16.06 -1.77
C SER A 107 -12.67 -17.23 -2.72
N PHE A 108 -11.66 -18.05 -2.44
CA PHE A 108 -11.20 -19.14 -3.30
C PHE A 108 -10.83 -20.39 -2.47
N PRO A 109 -11.81 -21.06 -1.84
CA PRO A 109 -11.56 -22.11 -0.85
C PRO A 109 -10.73 -23.29 -1.40
N ASP A 110 -10.87 -23.61 -2.69
CA ASP A 110 -10.18 -24.73 -3.32
C ASP A 110 -8.82 -24.36 -3.94
N TYR A 111 -8.42 -23.08 -3.89
CA TYR A 111 -7.21 -22.62 -4.58
C TYR A 111 -5.93 -22.98 -3.82
N LEU A 112 -5.93 -22.83 -2.49
CA LEU A 112 -4.73 -22.99 -1.67
C LEU A 112 -4.95 -24.02 -0.56
N SER A 113 -4.24 -25.14 -0.66
CA SER A 113 -4.25 -26.19 0.36
C SER A 113 -3.76 -25.69 1.73
N GLU A 114 -4.21 -26.32 2.82
CA GLU A 114 -3.78 -26.00 4.19
C GLU A 114 -2.25 -26.01 4.39
N PRO A 115 -1.49 -27.00 3.85
CA PRO A 115 -0.02 -26.94 3.91
C PRO A 115 0.56 -25.72 3.18
N GLY A 116 0.01 -25.35 2.02
CA GLY A 116 0.43 -24.17 1.27
C GLY A 116 0.14 -22.86 2.01
N GLN A 117 -1.03 -22.75 2.63
CA GLN A 117 -1.38 -21.61 3.49
C GLN A 117 -0.44 -21.51 4.68
N THR A 118 -0.14 -22.62 5.34
CA THR A 118 0.76 -22.65 6.50
C THR A 118 2.16 -22.21 6.11
N LEU A 119 2.66 -22.68 4.96
CA LEU A 119 3.96 -22.29 4.44
C LEU A 119 4.05 -20.76 4.21
N ILE A 120 3.09 -20.19 3.45
CA ILE A 120 3.06 -18.74 3.19
C ILE A 120 2.92 -17.97 4.50
N ARG A 121 1.99 -18.36 5.38
CA ARG A 121 1.79 -17.70 6.67
C ARG A 121 3.07 -17.68 7.52
N SER A 122 3.85 -18.76 7.49
CA SER A 122 5.09 -18.89 8.25
C SER A 122 6.24 -18.03 7.72
N SER A 123 6.18 -17.60 6.45
CA SER A 123 7.16 -16.68 5.88
C SER A 123 6.79 -15.21 6.06
N LEU A 124 5.57 -14.90 6.52
CA LEU A 124 5.17 -13.51 6.77
C LEU A 124 5.84 -12.97 8.05
N PHE A 125 6.28 -11.72 7.99
CA PHE A 125 6.79 -10.98 9.13
C PHE A 125 5.77 -10.95 10.27
N ASP A 126 6.25 -11.17 11.49
CA ASP A 126 5.44 -11.32 12.70
C ASP A 126 5.77 -10.20 13.69
N ALA A 127 5.16 -9.04 13.46
CA ALA A 127 5.37 -7.83 14.26
C ALA A 127 5.25 -8.06 15.79
N PRO A 128 4.29 -8.86 16.30
CA PRO A 128 4.22 -9.18 17.74
C PRO A 128 5.44 -9.91 18.30
N LYS A 129 6.24 -10.58 17.46
CA LYS A 129 7.47 -11.27 17.85
C LYS A 129 8.74 -10.49 17.51
N ALA A 130 8.61 -9.36 16.82
CA ALA A 130 9.75 -8.53 16.45
C ALA A 130 10.37 -7.85 17.69
N SER A 131 11.68 -7.65 17.68
CA SER A 131 12.37 -6.94 18.76
C SER A 131 11.91 -5.49 18.83
N LEU A 132 11.63 -4.99 20.04
CA LEU A 132 11.33 -3.56 20.27
C LEU A 132 12.57 -2.76 20.69
N GLU A 133 13.76 -3.33 20.50
CA GLU A 133 15.01 -2.63 20.76
C GLU A 133 15.33 -1.63 19.65
N LYS A 134 15.68 -0.40 20.04
CA LYS A 134 16.13 0.63 19.09
C LYS A 134 17.54 0.31 18.60
N ALA A 135 17.78 0.48 17.30
CA ALA A 135 19.09 0.29 16.69
C ALA A 135 20.11 1.31 17.23
N GLY A 136 21.39 0.93 17.26
CA GLY A 136 22.46 1.82 17.72
C GLY A 136 22.70 3.04 16.83
N LEU A 137 22.31 2.97 15.55
CA LEU A 137 22.40 4.07 14.58
C LEU A 137 21.04 4.77 14.43
N GLU A 138 21.04 6.08 14.55
CA GLU A 138 19.87 6.93 14.34
C GLU A 138 19.74 7.37 12.88
N ALA A 139 18.51 7.38 12.37
CA ALA A 139 18.21 7.86 11.02
C ALA A 139 18.27 9.38 10.94
N SER A 140 18.75 9.92 9.81
CA SER A 140 18.69 11.36 9.54
C SER A 140 17.25 11.82 9.30
N ILE A 141 16.96 13.10 9.56
CA ILE A 141 15.63 13.67 9.26
C ILE A 141 15.26 13.51 7.79
N ASP A 142 16.20 13.70 6.87
CA ASP A 142 15.96 13.53 5.43
C ASP A 142 15.55 12.09 5.09
N TYR A 143 16.17 11.10 5.73
CA TYR A 143 15.81 9.70 5.57
C TYR A 143 14.41 9.41 6.10
N ILE A 144 14.06 9.98 7.27
CA ILE A 144 12.73 9.81 7.88
C ILE A 144 11.66 10.43 7.00
N VAL A 145 11.86 11.67 6.54
CA VAL A 145 10.93 12.38 5.65
C VAL A 145 10.73 11.62 4.33
N ASP A 146 11.81 11.10 3.74
CA ASP A 146 11.74 10.30 2.52
C ASP A 146 10.93 9.02 2.70
N ASN A 147 11.16 8.28 3.79
CA ASN A 147 10.36 7.09 4.09
C ASN A 147 8.88 7.45 4.33
N MET A 148 8.59 8.56 5.01
CA MET A 148 7.22 8.98 5.27
C MET A 148 6.46 9.36 3.99
N VAL A 149 7.14 9.99 3.03
CA VAL A 149 6.59 10.25 1.69
C VAL A 149 6.34 8.96 0.93
N GLN A 150 7.29 8.01 0.97
CA GLN A 150 7.14 6.72 0.30
C GLN A 150 5.97 5.92 0.86
N MET A 151 5.84 5.86 2.19
CA MET A 151 4.71 5.21 2.87
C MET A 151 3.38 5.83 2.44
N ASN A 152 3.27 7.16 2.47
CA ASN A 152 2.03 7.82 2.07
C ASN A 152 1.63 7.50 0.61
N ILE A 153 2.58 7.50 -0.33
CA ILE A 153 2.32 7.11 -1.72
C ILE A 153 1.94 5.62 -1.79
N GLY A 154 2.60 4.77 -1.01
CA GLY A 154 2.30 3.35 -0.86
C GLY A 154 0.83 3.12 -0.51
N GLU A 155 0.34 3.74 0.56
CA GLU A 155 -1.04 3.56 1.02
C GLU A 155 -2.08 4.14 0.05
N ILE A 156 -1.74 5.22 -0.67
CA ILE A 156 -2.59 5.73 -1.75
C ILE A 156 -2.74 4.69 -2.86
N ARG A 157 -1.65 4.00 -3.22
CA ARG A 157 -1.63 2.94 -4.22
C ARG A 157 -2.38 1.70 -3.72
N THR A 158 -2.10 1.23 -2.51
CA THR A 158 -2.80 0.08 -1.89
C THR A 158 -4.30 0.31 -1.85
N ARG A 159 -4.72 1.49 -1.39
CA ARG A 159 -6.12 1.90 -1.41
C ARG A 159 -6.72 1.92 -2.81
N SER A 160 -6.01 2.43 -3.80
CA SER A 160 -6.47 2.43 -5.20
C SER A 160 -6.67 1.00 -5.71
N HIS A 161 -5.74 0.10 -5.41
CA HIS A 161 -5.87 -1.33 -5.74
C HIS A 161 -7.03 -2.01 -5.01
N MET A 162 -7.36 -1.62 -3.77
CA MET A 162 -8.51 -2.19 -3.06
C MET A 162 -9.84 -1.91 -3.77
N PHE A 163 -9.99 -0.79 -4.48
CA PHE A 163 -11.16 -0.53 -5.32
C PHE A 163 -11.26 -1.49 -6.52
N MET A 164 -10.13 -2.03 -6.98
CA MET A 164 -10.08 -2.99 -8.08
C MET A 164 -10.34 -4.42 -7.57
N ILE A 165 -9.66 -4.80 -6.48
CA ILE A 165 -9.66 -6.17 -5.95
C ILE A 165 -10.95 -6.49 -5.20
N GLY A 166 -11.47 -5.54 -4.41
CA GLY A 166 -12.60 -5.77 -3.51
C GLY A 166 -13.84 -6.36 -4.21
N PRO A 167 -14.37 -5.73 -5.28
CA PRO A 167 -15.54 -6.26 -5.99
C PRO A 167 -15.34 -7.68 -6.54
N VAL A 168 -14.11 -8.01 -6.96
CA VAL A 168 -13.76 -9.34 -7.46
C VAL A 168 -13.82 -10.35 -6.34
N LEU A 169 -13.19 -10.07 -5.19
CA LEU A 169 -13.21 -10.98 -4.04
C LEU A 169 -14.63 -11.28 -3.56
N THR A 170 -15.47 -10.25 -3.44
CA THR A 170 -16.87 -10.43 -3.05
C THR A 170 -17.65 -11.27 -4.07
N ALA A 171 -17.41 -11.06 -5.37
CA ALA A 171 -18.09 -11.79 -6.43
C ALA A 171 -17.72 -13.29 -6.45
N PHE A 172 -16.44 -13.61 -6.27
CA PHE A 172 -15.95 -14.99 -6.24
C PHE A 172 -16.20 -15.71 -4.91
N SER A 173 -16.48 -14.97 -3.84
CA SER A 173 -16.77 -15.55 -2.53
C SER A 173 -18.08 -16.36 -2.51
N PRO A 174 -18.08 -17.56 -1.89
CA PRO A 174 -19.31 -18.26 -1.53
C PRO A 174 -20.26 -17.33 -0.77
N GLN A 175 -21.57 -17.49 -0.97
CA GLN A 175 -22.57 -16.60 -0.37
C GLN A 175 -22.44 -16.47 1.15
N ALA A 176 -22.08 -17.56 1.83
CA ALA A 176 -21.87 -17.60 3.28
C ALA A 176 -20.66 -16.80 3.78
N HIS A 177 -19.77 -16.35 2.89
CA HIS A 177 -18.54 -15.61 3.23
C HIS A 177 -18.55 -14.16 2.78
N ARG A 178 -19.51 -13.75 1.93
CA ARG A 178 -19.55 -12.40 1.34
C ARG A 178 -19.55 -11.29 2.38
N GLU A 179 -20.40 -11.38 3.40
CA GLU A 179 -20.46 -10.37 4.47
C GLU A 179 -19.13 -10.27 5.24
N THR A 180 -18.48 -11.40 5.51
CA THR A 180 -17.17 -11.42 6.16
C THR A 180 -16.09 -10.79 5.27
N VAL A 181 -16.09 -11.11 3.98
CA VAL A 181 -15.15 -10.55 3.01
C VAL A 181 -15.35 -9.03 2.88
N ASP A 182 -16.59 -8.56 2.76
CA ASP A 182 -16.91 -7.14 2.69
C ASP A 182 -16.50 -6.39 3.97
N GLY A 183 -16.69 -7.02 5.13
CA GLY A 183 -16.25 -6.49 6.42
C GLY A 183 -14.73 -6.35 6.53
N ILE A 184 -13.98 -7.38 6.09
CA ILE A 184 -12.51 -7.33 6.07
C ILE A 184 -12.02 -6.23 5.10
N LEU A 185 -12.56 -6.17 3.89
CA LEU A 185 -12.19 -5.16 2.89
C LEU A 185 -12.48 -3.74 3.39
N SER A 186 -13.61 -3.54 4.07
CA SER A 186 -13.96 -2.26 4.67
C SER A 186 -12.99 -1.86 5.79
N GLY A 187 -12.56 -2.83 6.60
CA GLY A 187 -11.53 -2.65 7.63
C GLY A 187 -10.18 -2.26 7.04
N LEU A 188 -9.71 -2.98 6.01
CA LEU A 188 -8.47 -2.64 5.29
C LEU A 188 -8.53 -1.21 4.76
N VAL A 189 -9.59 -0.84 4.02
CA VAL A 189 -9.76 0.53 3.49
C VAL A 189 -9.75 1.58 4.60
N TYR A 190 -10.32 1.26 5.77
CA TYR A 190 -10.31 2.16 6.92
C TYR A 190 -8.90 2.36 7.50
N ASP A 191 -8.12 1.29 7.61
CA ASP A 191 -6.74 1.33 8.07
C ASP A 191 -5.87 2.14 7.09
N GLU A 192 -6.00 1.93 5.78
CA GLU A 192 -5.32 2.74 4.74
C GLU A 192 -5.61 4.25 4.88
N VAL A 193 -6.85 4.63 5.15
CA VAL A 193 -7.21 6.06 5.35
C VAL A 193 -6.50 6.62 6.58
N THR A 194 -6.36 5.81 7.63
CA THR A 194 -5.65 6.16 8.86
C THR A 194 -4.17 6.37 8.57
N HIS A 195 -3.56 5.46 7.82
CA HIS A 195 -2.16 5.53 7.47
C HIS A 195 -1.82 6.75 6.60
N ILE A 196 -2.61 6.99 5.55
CA ILE A 196 -2.46 8.21 4.73
C ILE A 196 -2.67 9.47 5.59
N GLY A 197 -3.62 9.45 6.52
CA GLY A 197 -3.97 10.62 7.31
C GLY A 197 -2.93 11.00 8.37
N TYR A 198 -2.37 10.04 9.11
CA TYR A 198 -1.35 10.38 10.11
C TYR A 198 -0.06 10.86 9.43
N THR A 199 0.35 10.19 8.34
CA THR A 199 1.53 10.60 7.56
C THR A 199 1.35 11.99 6.96
N ALA A 200 0.14 12.32 6.49
CA ALA A 200 -0.19 13.65 5.98
C ALA A 200 -0.10 14.74 7.07
N ASN A 201 -0.55 14.47 8.30
CA ASN A 201 -0.46 15.44 9.40
C ASN A 201 1.00 15.70 9.82
N ILE A 202 1.83 14.65 9.91
CA ILE A 202 3.26 14.79 10.20
C ILE A 202 3.94 15.63 9.10
N MET A 203 3.66 15.33 7.83
CA MET A 203 4.23 16.07 6.70
C MET A 203 3.73 17.52 6.62
N GLU A 204 2.48 17.78 6.99
CA GLU A 204 1.95 19.15 7.09
C GLU A 204 2.76 19.97 8.10
N GLU A 205 3.06 19.41 9.27
CA GLU A 205 3.86 20.08 10.29
C GLU A 205 5.31 20.28 9.83
N TRP A 206 5.94 19.28 9.22
CA TRP A 206 7.27 19.46 8.63
C TRP A 206 7.27 20.51 7.50
N CYS A 207 6.20 20.60 6.71
CA CYS A 207 6.08 21.65 5.70
C CYS A 207 6.08 23.05 6.33
N ARG A 208 5.35 23.24 7.45
CA ARG A 208 5.33 24.51 8.21
C ARG A 208 6.71 24.84 8.78
N ASN A 209 7.45 23.83 9.18
CA ASN A 209 8.79 23.95 9.75
C ASN A 209 9.93 23.97 8.71
N GLY A 210 9.61 24.29 7.44
CA GLY A 210 10.61 24.57 6.40
C GLY A 210 10.96 23.41 5.48
N HIS A 211 10.39 22.21 5.67
CA HIS A 211 10.66 21.05 4.81
C HIS A 211 9.76 20.97 3.57
N LYS A 212 8.89 21.95 3.30
CA LYS A 212 7.94 21.91 2.17
C LYS A 212 8.62 21.62 0.82
N LYS A 213 9.77 22.28 0.56
CA LYS A 213 10.52 22.07 -0.69
C LYS A 213 11.10 20.65 -0.81
N LEU A 214 11.58 20.10 0.31
CA LEU A 214 12.07 18.73 0.37
C LEU A 214 10.93 17.74 0.09
N ILE A 215 9.81 17.87 0.79
CA ILE A 215 8.63 17.00 0.66
C ILE A 215 8.07 17.06 -0.76
N ALA A 216 7.88 18.25 -1.33
CA ALA A 216 7.41 18.40 -2.71
C ALA A 216 8.36 17.73 -3.73
N GLY A 217 9.67 17.88 -3.54
CA GLY A 217 10.68 17.22 -4.39
C GLY A 217 10.66 15.70 -4.25
N LEU A 218 10.48 15.20 -3.02
CA LEU A 218 10.38 13.77 -2.74
C LEU A 218 9.14 13.15 -3.37
N TYR A 219 7.97 13.78 -3.26
CA TYR A 219 6.74 13.28 -3.90
C TYR A 219 6.93 13.06 -5.41
N LYS A 220 7.48 14.05 -6.11
CA LYS A 220 7.72 13.96 -7.56
C LYS A 220 8.69 12.83 -7.90
N ARG A 221 9.78 12.68 -7.15
CA ARG A 221 10.77 11.61 -7.39
C ARG A 221 10.19 10.24 -7.06
N ARG A 222 9.59 10.08 -5.89
CA ARG A 222 9.05 8.80 -5.42
C ARG A 222 7.86 8.36 -6.24
N LEU A 223 7.00 9.26 -6.73
CA LEU A 223 5.92 8.87 -7.64
C LEU A 223 6.45 8.29 -8.96
N LYS A 224 7.56 8.81 -9.50
CA LYS A 224 8.25 8.19 -10.64
C LYS A 224 8.82 6.81 -10.30
N ASP A 225 9.44 6.68 -9.13
CA ASP A 225 9.97 5.38 -8.67
C ASP A 225 8.84 4.35 -8.52
N PHE A 226 7.70 4.74 -7.95
CA PHE A 226 6.51 3.90 -7.81
C PHE A 226 5.90 3.50 -9.16
N ASN A 227 5.87 4.41 -10.15
CA ASN A 227 5.47 4.08 -11.51
C ASN A 227 6.41 3.01 -12.10
N LYS A 228 7.73 3.23 -11.98
CA LYS A 228 8.72 2.27 -12.46
C LYS A 228 8.55 0.91 -11.79
N PHE A 229 8.41 0.89 -10.47
CA PHE A 229 8.19 -0.34 -9.71
C PHE A 229 6.90 -1.06 -10.15
N THR A 230 5.80 -0.32 -10.31
CA THR A 230 4.52 -0.88 -10.75
C THR A 230 4.63 -1.49 -12.15
N VAL A 231 5.31 -0.81 -13.07
CA VAL A 231 5.57 -1.34 -14.42
C VAL A 231 6.47 -2.57 -14.36
N ASP A 232 7.56 -2.54 -13.60
CA ASP A 232 8.49 -3.66 -13.50
C ASP A 232 7.81 -4.90 -12.88
N GLN A 233 6.96 -4.73 -11.86
CA GLN A 233 6.14 -5.82 -11.29
C GLN A 233 5.11 -6.38 -12.27
N THR A 234 4.54 -5.53 -13.13
CA THR A 234 3.47 -5.93 -14.06
C THR A 234 4.02 -6.45 -15.40
N ARG A 235 5.28 -6.13 -15.73
CA ARG A 235 5.90 -6.37 -17.04
C ARG A 235 5.76 -7.80 -17.53
N ALA A 236 6.15 -8.79 -16.72
CA ALA A 236 6.09 -10.19 -17.13
C ALA A 236 4.65 -10.63 -17.47
N SER A 237 3.68 -10.20 -16.66
CA SER A 237 2.25 -10.45 -16.91
C SER A 237 1.75 -9.70 -18.15
N LEU A 238 2.20 -8.47 -18.38
CA LEU A 238 1.85 -7.67 -19.57
C LEU A 238 2.39 -8.27 -20.86
N GLU A 239 3.63 -8.72 -20.86
CA GLU A 239 4.26 -9.36 -22.02
C GLU A 239 3.58 -10.71 -22.33
N THR A 240 3.18 -11.45 -21.30
CA THR A 240 2.53 -12.76 -21.45
C THR A 240 1.04 -12.66 -21.83
N TYR A 241 0.29 -11.79 -21.16
CA TYR A 241 -1.18 -11.73 -21.23
C TYR A 241 -1.72 -10.48 -21.93
N GLY A 242 -0.94 -9.39 -21.96
CA GLY A 242 -1.33 -8.12 -22.58
C GLY A 242 -1.32 -8.17 -24.10
N ARG A 243 -0.43 -8.98 -24.71
CA ARG A 243 -0.35 -9.22 -26.17
C ARG A 243 -0.32 -7.93 -27.02
N GLY A 244 0.25 -6.85 -26.48
CA GLY A 244 0.37 -5.55 -27.15
C GLY A 244 -0.87 -4.66 -27.10
N GLU A 245 -1.93 -5.06 -26.37
CA GLU A 245 -3.18 -4.28 -26.27
C GLU A 245 -3.13 -3.12 -25.26
N PHE A 246 -2.06 -3.03 -24.46
CA PHE A 246 -1.91 -2.03 -23.39
C PHE A 246 -0.54 -1.30 -23.44
N PRO A 247 -0.17 -0.66 -24.56
CA PRO A 247 1.15 -0.08 -24.74
C PRO A 247 1.46 1.09 -23.76
N ASP A 248 0.44 1.88 -23.38
CA ASP A 248 0.61 3.12 -22.61
C ASP A 248 1.01 2.85 -21.15
N ILE A 249 0.91 1.59 -20.69
CA ILE A 249 1.38 1.20 -19.35
C ILE A 249 2.91 1.34 -19.26
N PHE A 250 3.64 1.18 -20.36
CA PHE A 250 5.10 1.34 -20.38
C PHE A 250 5.57 2.80 -20.45
N GLU A 251 4.66 3.74 -20.72
CA GLU A 251 4.98 5.17 -20.79
C GLU A 251 5.00 5.76 -19.38
N ILE A 252 6.18 6.20 -18.91
CA ILE A 252 6.42 6.77 -17.57
C ILE A 252 7.06 8.15 -17.71
#